data_AF-A0A4Q4CMZ2-F1
#
_entry.id   AF-A0A4Q4CMZ2-F1
#
_cell.length_a   1.000
_cell.length_b   1.000
_cell.length_c   1.000
_cell.angle_alpha   90.00
_cell.angle_beta   90.00
_cell.angle_gamma   90.00
#
_symmetry.space_group_name_H-M   'P 1'
#
loop_
_entity.id
_entity.type
_entity.pdbx_description
1 polymer ?
#
loop_
_entity_poly.entity_id
_entity_poly.type
_entity_poly.pdbx_seq_one_letter_code
_entity_poly.pdbx_strand_id
1 'polypeptide(L)' 'MSIDMPAPQAPAATIAVEASGLPPIMVGDVPIAVPVYLAPMSGVTDLPFRRLARRLGTGMVVSEMIASQAMVRENR' A
#
# COMPACT_ATOMS: atom_id res chain seq x y z
N MET A 1 -33.99 -2.98 -14.86
CA MET A 1 -33.57 -2.38 -13.57
C MET A 1 -32.23 -1.74 -13.79
N SER A 2 -32.18 -0.41 -13.93
CA SER A 2 -30.94 0.33 -14.11
C SER A 2 -30.24 0.45 -12.76
N ILE A 3 -29.05 -0.13 -12.65
CA ILE A 3 -28.19 0.05 -11.48
C ILE A 3 -27.49 1.39 -11.71
N ASP A 4 -27.93 2.41 -10.98
CA ASP A 4 -27.26 3.69 -10.93
C ASP A 4 -25.89 3.47 -10.27
N MET A 5 -24.80 3.57 -11.04
CA MET A 5 -23.45 3.52 -10.44
C MET A 5 -23.26 4.79 -9.64
N PRO A 6 -23.02 4.71 -8.32
CA PRO A 6 -22.78 5.91 -7.52
C PRO A 6 -21.55 6.64 -8.09
N ALA A 7 -21.69 7.95 -8.26
CA ALA A 7 -20.59 8.81 -8.67
C ALA A 7 -19.36 8.55 -7.79
N PRO A 8 -18.14 8.53 -8.37
CA PRO A 8 -16.92 8.33 -7.61
C PRO A 8 -16.84 9.39 -6.52
N GLN A 9 -16.93 8.94 -5.27
CA GLN A 9 -16.83 9.81 -4.11
C GLN A 9 -15.48 10.52 -4.15
N ALA A 10 -15.52 11.84 -3.93
CA ALA A 10 -14.35 12.71 -3.90
C ALA A 10 -13.21 12.11 -3.04
N PRO A 11 -11.93 12.38 -3.37
CA PRO A 11 -10.81 11.74 -2.70
C PRO A 11 -10.93 11.94 -1.17
N ALA A 12 -10.93 10.82 -0.45
CA ALA A 12 -10.88 10.78 1.00
C ALA A 12 -9.82 11.77 1.50
N ALA A 13 -10.21 12.58 2.48
CA ALA A 13 -9.40 13.63 3.08
C ALA A 13 -7.95 13.19 3.22
N THR A 14 -7.01 14.01 2.72
CA THR A 14 -5.59 13.85 3.02
C THR A 14 -5.45 13.87 4.53
N ILE A 15 -5.20 12.70 5.12
CA ILE A 15 -4.95 12.60 6.55
C ILE A 15 -3.57 13.25 6.75
N ALA A 16 -3.52 14.35 7.48
CA ALA A 16 -2.25 14.93 7.89
C ALA A 16 -1.54 13.86 8.73
N VAL A 17 -0.42 13.35 8.22
CA VAL A 17 0.44 12.45 8.99
C VAL A 17 1.05 13.31 10.08
N GLU A 18 0.50 13.23 11.29
CA GLU A 18 1.16 13.81 12.46
C GLU A 18 2.54 13.19 12.60
N ALA A 19 3.53 14.01 12.96
CA ALA A 19 4.88 13.53 13.20
C ALA A 19 4.80 12.46 14.31
N SER A 20 5.01 11.20 13.94
CA SER A 20 4.77 10.04 14.80
C SER A 20 5.69 9.98 16.02
N GLY A 21 6.55 10.99 16.25
CA GLY A 21 7.61 11.00 17.26
C GLY A 21 8.70 9.93 17.06
N LEU A 22 8.50 9.03 16.11
CA LEU A 22 9.36 7.90 15.80
C LEU A 22 10.49 8.33 14.85
N PRO A 23 11.71 7.79 15.04
CA PRO A 23 12.80 8.03 14.11
C PRO A 23 12.54 7.38 12.75
N PRO A 24 13.14 7.87 11.65
CA PRO A 24 13.07 7.25 10.34
C PRO A 24 13.52 5.78 10.34
N ILE A 25 12.95 4.97 9.44
CA ILE A 25 13.39 3.59 9.22
C ILE A 25 14.50 3.57 8.16
N MET A 26 15.59 2.86 8.41
CA MET A 26 16.67 2.68 7.45
C MET A 26 16.58 1.30 6.80
N VAL A 27 16.56 1.25 5.47
CA VAL A 27 16.67 0.01 4.68
C VAL A 27 18.01 0.06 3.94
N GLY A 28 19.06 -0.47 4.59
CA GLY A 28 20.43 -0.16 4.18
C GLY A 28 20.66 1.36 4.22
N ASP A 29 21.17 1.90 3.12
CA ASP A 29 21.42 3.34 2.96
C ASP A 29 20.19 4.14 2.48
N VAL A 30 19.01 3.49 2.40
CA VAL A 30 17.76 4.14 1.95
C VAL A 30 16.90 4.53 3.16
N PRO A 31 16.67 5.84 3.41
CA PRO A 31 15.81 6.29 4.49
C PRO A 31 14.33 6.27 4.11
N ILE A 32 13.49 5.78 5.02
CA ILE A 32 12.02 5.93 4.98
C ILE A 32 11.65 7.00 6.01
N ALA A 33 11.45 8.23 5.52
CA ALA A 33 11.24 9.41 6.37
C ALA A 33 9.99 9.30 7.28
N VAL A 34 8.91 8.73 6.75
CA VAL A 34 7.73 8.37 7.55
C VAL A 34 7.91 6.94 8.03
N PRO A 35 8.05 6.67 9.33
CA PRO A 35 8.36 5.36 9.88
C PRO A 35 7.15 4.41 9.93
N VAL A 36 6.33 4.47 8.87
CA VAL A 36 5.18 3.62 8.63
C VAL A 36 5.18 3.26 7.15
N TYR A 37 5.22 1.96 6.85
CA TYR A 37 5.17 1.43 5.49
C TYR A 37 4.10 0.35 5.35
N LEU A 38 3.62 0.14 4.12
CA LEU A 38 2.66 -0.90 3.82
C LEU A 38 3.35 -2.27 3.72
N ALA A 39 2.93 -3.21 4.57
CA ALA A 39 3.41 -4.59 4.57
C ALA A 39 2.95 -5.38 3.33
N PRO A 40 3.75 -6.33 2.81
CA PRO A 40 3.36 -7.18 1.70
C PRO A 40 2.31 -8.22 2.13
N MET A 41 1.21 -8.32 1.38
CA MET A 41 0.12 -9.24 1.63
C MET A 41 -0.43 -9.77 0.31
N SER A 42 -0.48 -11.10 0.15
CA SER A 42 -0.97 -11.78 -1.06
C SER A 42 -2.44 -11.46 -1.30
N GLY A 43 -2.80 -11.08 -2.53
CA GLY A 43 -4.18 -10.74 -2.90
C GLY A 43 -4.75 -9.47 -2.23
N VAL A 44 -3.95 -8.74 -1.45
CA VAL A 44 -4.38 -7.51 -0.75
C VAL A 44 -3.60 -6.29 -1.21
N THR A 45 -2.27 -6.38 -1.29
CA THR A 45 -1.39 -5.23 -1.63
C THR A 45 -1.25 -5.01 -3.15
N ASP A 46 -2.38 -4.96 -3.83
CA ASP A 46 -2.50 -4.71 -5.26
C ASP A 46 -2.22 -3.22 -5.63
N LEU A 47 -2.34 -2.87 -6.91
CA LEU A 47 -2.08 -1.49 -7.36
C LEU A 47 -3.07 -0.46 -6.76
N PRO A 48 -4.41 -0.66 -6.81
CA PRO A 48 -5.37 0.23 -6.16
C PRO A 48 -5.08 0.46 -4.68
N PHE A 49 -4.84 -0.61 -3.90
CA PHE A 49 -4.59 -0.51 -2.47
C PHE A 49 -3.31 0.26 -2.17
N ARG A 50 -2.22 0.00 -2.91
CA ARG A 50 -0.95 0.75 -2.76
C ARG A 50 -1.10 2.23 -3.09
N ARG A 51 -1.90 2.57 -4.11
CA ARG A 51 -2.21 3.97 -4.46
C ARG A 51 -2.97 4.67 -3.32
N LEU A 52 -3.94 3.97 -2.72
CA LEU A 52 -4.65 4.47 -1.55
C LEU A 52 -3.69 4.68 -0.38
N ALA A 53 -2.93 3.65 0.01
CA ALA A 53 -1.98 3.74 1.13
C ALA A 53 -0.97 4.89 0.95
N ARG A 54 -0.47 5.12 -0.27
CA ARG A 54 0.39 6.26 -0.59
C ARG A 54 -0.31 7.60 -0.41
N ARG A 55 -1.57 7.72 -0.79
CA ARG A 55 -2.38 8.93 -0.55
C ARG A 55 -2.63 9.18 0.94
N LEU A 56 -2.67 8.13 1.76
CA LEU A 56 -2.81 8.23 3.22
C LEU A 56 -1.48 8.52 3.94
N GLY A 57 -0.38 8.73 3.20
CA GLY A 57 0.86 9.27 3.75
C GLY A 57 1.89 8.24 4.23
N THR A 58 1.77 6.98 3.83
CA THR A 58 2.81 5.98 4.12
C THR A 58 4.15 6.31 3.43
N GLY A 59 5.27 6.08 4.13
CA GLY A 59 6.61 6.37 3.62
C GLY A 59 7.04 5.45 2.47
N MET A 60 6.59 4.20 2.48
CA MET A 60 6.93 3.19 1.47
C MET A 60 5.76 2.23 1.24
N VAL A 61 5.63 1.74 0.00
CA VAL A 61 4.67 0.67 -0.35
C VAL A 61 5.41 -0.49 -0.99
N VAL A 62 4.98 -1.71 -0.70
CA VAL A 62 5.51 -2.95 -1.28
C VAL A 62 4.42 -3.58 -2.17
N SER A 63 4.82 -4.24 -3.27
CA SER A 63 3.91 -5.01 -4.13
C SER A 63 3.33 -6.23 -3.40
N GLU A 64 2.30 -6.84 -4.00
CA GLU A 64 1.74 -8.07 -3.47
C GLU A 64 2.77 -9.18 -3.29
N MET A 65 2.58 -9.97 -2.23
CA MET A 65 3.36 -11.17 -1.99
C MET A 65 2.94 -12.25 -2.99
N ILE A 66 3.90 -12.73 -3.78
CA ILE A 66 3.66 -13.88 -4.66
C ILE A 66 3.81 -15.17 -3.86
N ALA A 67 2.75 -15.99 -3.85
CA ALA A 67 2.79 -17.29 -3.19
C ALA A 67 3.72 -18.24 -3.96
N SER A 68 4.91 -18.50 -3.42
CA SER A 68 5.96 -19.31 -4.05
C SER A 68 5.45 -20.67 -4.56
N GLN A 69 4.55 -21.33 -3.81
CA GLN A 69 3.98 -22.62 -4.23
C GLN A 69 3.12 -22.55 -5.50
N ALA A 70 2.37 -21.45 -5.71
CA ALA A 70 1.60 -21.25 -6.92
C ALA A 70 2.53 -21.02 -8.12
N MET A 71 3.56 -20.19 -7.93
CA MET A 71 4.55 -19.86 -8.96
C MET A 71 5.42 -21.06 -9.37
N VAL A 72 5.71 -21.98 -8.43
CA VAL A 72 6.47 -23.21 -8.69
C VAL A 72 5.60 -24.29 -9.35
N ARG A 73 4.31 -24.38 -9.02
CA ARG A 73 3.40 -25.39 -9.60
C ARG A 73 2.94 -25.05 -11.01
N GLU A 74 2.83 -23.78 -11.37
CA GLU A 74 2.44 -23.35 -12.73
C GLU A 74 3.61 -23.35 -13.73
N ASN A 75 4.86 -23.53 -13.28
CA ASN A 75 6.06 -23.67 -14.13
C ASN A 75 6.58 -25.12 -14.21
N ARG A 76 5.69 -26.11 -14.05
CA ARG A 76 5.96 -27.52 -14.40
C ARG A 76 5.05 -27.92 -15.55
#